data_AF-A0A958MQW2-F1
#
_entry.id   AF-A0A958MQW2-F1
#
_cell.length_a   1.000
_cell.length_b   1.000
_cell.length_c   1.000
_cell.angle_alpha   90.00
_cell.angle_beta   90.00
_cell.angle_gamma   90.00
#
_symmetry.space_group_name_H-M   'P 1'
#
loop_
_entity.id
_entity.type
_entity.pdbx_description
1 polymer ?
#
loop_
_entity_poly.entity_id
_entity_poly.type
_entity_poly.pdbx_seq_one_letter_code
_entity_poly.pdbx_strand_id
1 'polypeptide(L)'
;MEGIAPPLKLVLHLRIGLENGNSVRSALTSFLDGDPQNEMSLLVECWLGQRGRLGTKGMRNHEKWTCWRQMVIEVVSRGLEGEPILEDIKALEEELILASQAQVEQHLHALPFLALLPVLFFQFPAYLMLLLGPFLQDLLRQLE
;
A
#
# COMPACT_ATOMS: atom_id res chain seq x y z
N MET A 1 -1.77 -6.97 -2.46
CA MET A 1 -1.16 -5.75 -1.90
C MET A 1 -2.22 -4.69 -1.54
N GLU A 2 -3.35 -5.07 -0.91
CA GLU A 2 -4.58 -4.26 -1.06
C GLU A 2 -4.95 -3.36 0.14
N GLY A 3 -4.17 -3.34 1.23
CA GLY A 3 -4.66 -2.77 2.49
C GLY A 3 -4.35 -1.30 2.76
N ILE A 4 -3.12 -0.84 2.45
CA ILE A 4 -2.52 0.36 3.10
C ILE A 4 -2.44 1.58 2.18
N ALA A 5 -2.23 1.40 0.87
CA ALA A 5 -2.07 2.54 -0.04
C ALA A 5 -3.36 3.36 -0.25
N PRO A 6 -4.56 2.77 -0.41
CA PRO A 6 -5.79 3.54 -0.58
C PRO A 6 -6.15 4.48 0.60
N PRO A 7 -6.07 4.06 1.89
CA PRO A 7 -6.36 4.96 3.00
C PRO A 7 -5.35 6.09 3.16
N LEU A 8 -4.06 5.86 2.86
CA LEU A 8 -3.03 6.91 2.95
C LEU A 8 -3.32 8.09 2.01
N LYS A 9 -3.79 7.82 0.79
CA LYS A 9 -4.16 8.87 -0.18
C LYS A 9 -5.28 9.77 0.34
N LEU A 10 -6.29 9.18 1.00
CA LEU A 10 -7.38 9.94 1.61
C LEU A 10 -6.89 10.79 2.78
N VAL A 11 -6.11 10.19 3.68
CA VAL A 11 -5.54 10.89 4.85
C VAL A 11 -4.71 12.09 4.43
N LEU A 12 -3.82 11.91 3.44
CA LEU A 12 -2.99 12.99 2.90
C LEU A 12 -3.83 14.13 2.31
N HIS A 13 -4.85 13.80 1.52
CA HIS A 13 -5.74 14.80 0.92
C HIS A 13 -6.52 15.58 1.98
N LEU A 14 -7.02 14.87 3.00
CA LEU A 14 -7.73 15.49 4.13
C LEU A 14 -6.80 16.38 4.96
N ARG A 15 -5.57 15.95 5.26
CA ARG A 15 -4.58 16.77 5.97
C ARG A 15 -4.35 18.08 5.23
N ILE A 16 -4.01 18.00 3.94
CA ILE A 16 -3.73 19.19 3.12
C ILE A 16 -4.96 20.10 3.08
N GLY A 17 -6.16 19.53 2.95
CA GLY A 17 -7.41 20.28 2.98
C GLY A 17 -7.59 21.05 4.30
N LEU A 18 -7.39 20.37 5.44
CA LEU A 18 -7.55 20.94 6.77
C LEU A 18 -6.48 21.97 7.11
N GLU A 19 -5.22 21.75 6.72
CA GLU A 19 -4.13 22.72 6.88
C GLU A 19 -4.39 24.02 6.11
N ASN A 20 -5.05 23.92 4.96
CA ASN A 20 -5.50 25.07 4.17
C ASN A 20 -6.77 25.75 4.71
N GLY A 21 -7.30 25.28 5.85
CA GLY A 21 -8.52 25.83 6.46
C GLY A 21 -9.83 25.36 5.82
N ASN A 22 -9.80 24.35 4.95
CA ASN A 22 -11.03 23.76 4.41
C ASN A 22 -11.74 22.92 5.48
N SER A 23 -13.06 22.85 5.39
CA SER A 23 -13.82 21.90 6.20
C SER A 23 -13.56 20.45 5.76
N VAL A 24 -13.72 19.50 6.69
CA VAL A 24 -13.63 18.05 6.40
C VAL A 24 -14.56 17.67 5.24
N ARG A 25 -15.76 18.25 5.19
CA ARG A 25 -16.73 18.00 4.12
C ARG A 25 -16.22 18.46 2.75
N SER A 26 -15.68 19.68 2.67
CA SER A 26 -15.12 20.24 1.43
C SER A 26 -13.91 19.44 0.94
N ALA A 27 -13.02 19.07 1.86
CA ALA A 27 -11.85 18.25 1.54
C ALA A 27 -12.24 16.84 1.07
N LEU A 28 -13.29 16.26 1.66
CA LEU A 28 -13.82 14.95 1.26
C LEU A 28 -14.50 14.99 -0.11
N THR A 29 -15.32 16.01 -0.40
CA THR A 29 -15.93 16.16 -1.73
C THR A 29 -14.87 16.38 -2.81
N SER A 30 -13.88 17.22 -2.55
CA SER A 30 -12.76 17.43 -3.48
C SER A 30 -11.95 16.15 -3.72
N PHE A 31 -11.86 15.25 -2.74
CA PHE A 31 -11.20 13.96 -2.92
C PHE A 31 -12.01 13.03 -3.83
N LEU A 32 -13.33 12.95 -3.63
CA LEU A 32 -14.23 12.13 -4.43
C LEU A 32 -14.30 12.60 -5.89
N ASP A 33 -14.31 13.91 -6.11
CA ASP A 33 -14.34 14.50 -7.44
C ASP A 33 -13.02 14.31 -8.21
N GLY A 34 -11.89 14.24 -7.50
CA GLY A 34 -10.57 14.13 -8.12
C GLY A 34 -10.23 12.75 -8.66
N ASP A 35 -10.72 11.67 -8.02
CA ASP A 35 -10.44 10.30 -8.43
C ASP A 35 -11.60 9.35 -8.09
N PRO A 36 -12.65 9.30 -8.93
CA PRO A 36 -13.86 8.52 -8.65
C PRO A 36 -13.67 7.01 -8.81
N GLN A 37 -12.60 6.55 -9.47
CA GLN A 37 -12.33 5.12 -9.66
C GLN A 37 -11.46 4.51 -8.55
N ASN A 38 -10.94 5.33 -7.63
CA ASN A 38 -10.15 4.85 -6.52
C ASN A 38 -11.01 3.99 -5.57
N GLU A 39 -10.47 2.86 -5.13
CA GLU A 39 -11.13 1.92 -4.22
C GLU A 39 -11.62 2.63 -2.94
N MET A 40 -10.82 3.56 -2.40
CA MET A 40 -11.20 4.31 -1.20
C MET A 40 -12.33 5.31 -1.48
N SER A 41 -12.38 5.92 -2.67
CA SER A 41 -13.47 6.84 -3.05
C SER A 41 -14.80 6.11 -3.09
N LEU A 42 -14.84 4.93 -3.72
CA LEU A 42 -16.03 4.08 -3.75
C LEU A 42 -16.49 3.64 -2.35
N LEU A 43 -15.54 3.32 -1.47
CA LEU A 43 -15.85 2.96 -0.08
C LEU A 43 -16.42 4.15 0.70
N VAL A 44 -15.84 5.33 0.54
CA VAL A 44 -16.30 6.57 1.18
C VAL A 44 -17.68 6.96 0.65
N GLU A 45 -17.94 6.87 -0.65
CA GLU A 45 -19.27 7.13 -1.23
C GLU A 45 -20.33 6.17 -0.69
N CYS A 46 -20.03 4.87 -0.67
CA CYS A 46 -20.91 3.86 -0.11
C CYS A 46 -21.20 4.14 1.37
N TRP A 47 -20.16 4.50 2.13
CA TRP A 47 -20.26 4.87 3.53
C TRP A 47 -21.13 6.12 3.75
N LEU A 48 -20.90 7.20 3.00
CA LEU A 48 -21.68 8.43 3.08
C LEU A 48 -23.15 8.19 2.73
N GLY A 49 -23.41 7.37 1.69
CA GLY A 49 -24.76 6.97 1.30
C GLY A 49 -25.50 6.17 2.39
N GLN A 50 -24.81 5.29 3.10
CA GLN A 50 -25.37 4.55 4.23
C GLN A 50 -25.63 5.45 5.44
N ARG A 51 -24.70 6.35 5.77
CA ARG A 51 -24.85 7.31 6.88
C ARG A 51 -26.06 8.23 6.66
N GLY A 52 -26.30 8.66 5.43
CA GLY A 52 -27.46 9.49 5.07
C GLY A 52 -28.81 8.77 5.16
N ARG A 53 -28.85 7.43 4.99
CA ARG A 53 -30.09 6.64 5.02
C ARG A 53 -30.43 6.03 6.38
N LEU A 54 -29.42 5.66 7.17
CA LEU A 54 -29.59 4.88 8.41
C LEU A 54 -29.17 5.64 9.69
N GLY A 55 -28.66 6.87 9.57
CA GLY A 55 -28.03 7.58 10.68
C GLY A 55 -26.71 6.93 11.11
N THR A 56 -26.03 7.54 12.09
CA THR A 56 -24.69 7.12 12.56
C THR A 56 -24.64 5.72 13.17
N LYS A 57 -25.78 5.12 13.57
CA LYS A 57 -25.84 3.83 14.28
C LYS A 57 -26.00 2.60 13.37
N GLY A 58 -26.15 2.77 12.06
CA GLY A 58 -26.49 1.68 11.12
C GLY A 58 -25.31 0.94 10.48
N MET A 59 -24.07 1.37 10.70
CA MET A 59 -22.91 0.75 10.09
C MET A 59 -22.53 -0.55 10.81
N ARG A 60 -23.01 -1.69 10.31
CA ARG A 60 -22.61 -3.03 10.80
C ARG A 60 -21.97 -3.94 9.74
N ASN A 61 -21.80 -3.49 8.50
CA ASN A 61 -21.14 -4.30 7.46
C ASN A 61 -19.64 -4.00 7.34
N HIS A 62 -18.92 -4.13 8.46
CA HIS A 62 -17.47 -3.89 8.55
C HIS A 62 -16.61 -5.13 8.25
N GLU A 63 -17.21 -6.28 7.92
CA GLU A 63 -16.50 -7.56 7.71
C GLU A 63 -15.44 -7.53 6.60
N LYS A 64 -15.48 -6.53 5.70
CA LYS A 64 -14.51 -6.38 4.60
C LYS A 64 -13.50 -5.25 4.81
N TRP A 65 -13.56 -4.52 5.91
CA TRP A 65 -12.70 -3.36 6.10
C TRP A 65 -11.40 -3.78 6.78
N THR A 66 -10.26 -3.40 6.19
CA THR A 66 -8.99 -3.49 6.89
C THR A 66 -8.99 -2.55 8.09
N CYS A 67 -8.24 -2.91 9.15
CA CYS A 67 -8.15 -2.11 10.38
C CYS A 67 -7.88 -0.62 10.09
N TRP A 68 -6.93 -0.34 9.20
CA TRP A 68 -6.59 1.02 8.75
C TRP A 68 -7.76 1.79 8.14
N ARG A 69 -8.60 1.14 7.33
CA ARG A 69 -9.79 1.79 6.72
C ARG A 69 -10.82 2.14 7.79
N GLN A 70 -10.98 1.29 8.81
CA GLN A 70 -11.88 1.56 9.93
C GLN A 70 -11.41 2.78 10.72
N MET A 71 -10.12 2.84 11.07
CA MET A 71 -9.54 3.99 11.79
C MET A 71 -9.71 5.30 11.01
N VAL A 72 -9.42 5.31 9.70
CA VAL A 72 -9.61 6.51 8.86
C VAL A 72 -11.07 6.95 8.84
N ILE A 73 -12.00 6.02 8.62
CA ILE A 73 -13.43 6.35 8.57
C ILE A 73 -13.90 6.88 9.93
N GLU A 74 -13.43 6.32 11.04
CA GLU A 74 -13.78 6.77 12.39
C GLU A 74 -13.31 8.22 12.61
N VAL A 75 -12.05 8.53 12.33
CA VAL A 75 -11.52 9.91 12.44
C VAL A 75 -12.30 10.88 11.55
N VAL A 76 -12.57 10.52 10.29
CA VAL A 76 -13.37 11.34 9.38
C VAL A 76 -14.80 11.51 9.89
N SER A 77 -15.38 10.49 10.52
CA SER A 77 -16.74 10.56 11.06
C SER A 77 -16.88 11.62 12.16
N ARG A 78 -15.89 11.70 13.06
CA ARG A 78 -15.78 12.72 14.11
C ARG A 78 -15.57 14.12 13.52
N GLY A 79 -14.70 14.22 12.52
CA GLY A 79 -14.47 15.49 11.81
C GLY A 79 -15.71 16.03 11.12
N LEU A 80 -16.57 15.14 10.59
CA LEU A 80 -17.86 15.52 10.02
C LEU A 80 -18.90 15.89 11.10
N GLU A 81 -18.70 15.50 12.35
CA GLU A 81 -19.51 15.91 13.51
C GLU A 81 -19.05 17.25 14.11
N GLY A 82 -17.96 17.82 13.57
CA GLY A 82 -17.44 19.12 13.97
C GLY A 82 -16.27 19.06 14.96
N GLU A 83 -15.77 17.86 15.27
CA GLU A 83 -14.60 17.71 16.13
C GLU A 83 -13.30 18.13 15.40
N PRO A 84 -12.33 18.76 16.09
CA PRO A 84 -11.03 19.07 15.51
C PRO A 84 -10.20 17.80 15.38
N ILE A 85 -10.00 17.32 14.14
CA ILE A 85 -9.33 16.04 13.85
C ILE A 85 -7.95 16.17 13.20
N LEU A 86 -7.40 17.39 13.09
CA LEU A 86 -6.15 17.63 12.36
C LEU A 86 -4.97 16.84 12.93
N GLU A 87 -4.82 16.85 14.25
CA GLU A 87 -3.72 16.14 14.93
C GLU A 87 -3.91 14.62 14.86
N ASP A 88 -5.16 14.13 14.95
CA ASP A 88 -5.45 12.70 14.76
C ASP A 88 -5.12 12.23 13.35
N ILE A 89 -5.41 13.06 12.33
CA ILE A 89 -5.08 12.76 10.94
C ILE A 89 -3.57 12.73 10.72
N LYS A 90 -2.80 13.63 11.34
CA LYS A 90 -1.33 13.62 11.26
C LYS A 90 -0.74 12.37 11.89
N ALA A 91 -1.21 12.02 13.09
CA ALA A 91 -0.77 10.79 13.77
C ALA A 91 -1.07 9.54 12.92
N LEU A 92 -2.28 9.48 12.35
CA LEU A 92 -2.69 8.37 11.49
C LEU A 92 -1.88 8.31 10.18
N GLU A 93 -1.49 9.46 9.62
CA GLU A 93 -0.60 9.52 8.46
C GLU A 93 0.77 8.92 8.77
N GLU A 94 1.38 9.31 9.89
CA GLU A 94 2.67 8.78 10.32
C GLU A 94 2.62 7.25 10.51
N GLU A 95 1.57 6.76 11.18
CA GLU A 95 1.37 5.32 11.37
C GLU A 95 1.20 4.57 10.04
N LEU A 96 0.42 5.11 9.10
CA LEU A 96 0.22 4.52 7.78
C LEU A 96 1.51 4.53 6.94
N ILE A 97 2.32 5.58 7.03
CA ILE A 97 3.61 5.67 6.37
C ILE A 97 4.56 4.61 6.93
N LEU A 98 4.67 4.49 8.26
CA LEU A 98 5.51 3.49 8.91
C LEU A 98 5.07 2.06 8.55
N ALA A 99 3.75 1.80 8.58
CA ALA A 99 3.21 0.50 8.19
C ALA A 99 3.46 0.18 6.70
N SER A 100 3.38 1.18 5.83
CA SER A 100 3.70 1.04 4.40
C SER A 100 5.18 0.76 4.18
N GLN A 101 6.08 1.47 4.88
CA GLN A 101 7.53 1.26 4.81
C GLN A 101 7.90 -0.16 5.26
N ALA A 102 7.35 -0.62 6.39
CA ALA A 102 7.59 -1.98 6.87
C ALA A 102 7.17 -3.05 5.84
N GLN A 103 6.05 -2.83 5.13
CA GLN A 103 5.62 -3.73 4.06
C GLN A 103 6.56 -3.71 2.86
N VAL A 104 7.04 -2.53 2.46
CA VAL A 104 8.01 -2.38 1.38
C VAL A 104 9.30 -3.11 1.74
N GLU A 105 9.84 -2.89 2.94
CA GLU A 105 11.05 -3.56 3.43
C GLU A 105 10.90 -5.08 3.42
N GLN A 106 9.76 -5.60 3.92
CA GLN A 106 9.48 -7.03 3.91
C GLN A 106 9.54 -7.63 2.49
N HIS A 107 9.07 -6.91 1.48
CA HIS A 107 9.14 -7.37 0.08
C HIS A 107 10.55 -7.19 -0.50
N LEU A 108 11.25 -6.11 -0.17
CA LEU A 108 12.61 -5.85 -0.60
C LEU A 108 13.58 -6.95 -0.13
N HIS A 109 13.36 -7.55 1.03
CA HIS A 109 14.21 -8.65 1.51
C HIS A 109 14.21 -9.89 0.61
N ALA A 110 13.15 -10.13 -0.18
CA ALA A 110 13.07 -11.28 -1.08
C ALA A 110 13.76 -11.05 -2.44
N LEU A 111 13.87 -9.80 -2.89
CA LEU A 111 14.42 -9.43 -4.19
C LEU A 111 15.89 -9.85 -4.40
N PRO A 112 16.82 -9.70 -3.43
CA PRO A 112 18.21 -10.12 -3.59
C PRO A 112 18.36 -11.61 -3.92
N PHE A 113 17.55 -12.48 -3.28
CA PHE A 113 17.59 -13.92 -3.54
C PHE A 113 17.07 -14.27 -4.93
N LEU A 114 16.02 -13.60 -5.38
CA LEU A 114 15.52 -13.72 -6.75
C LEU A 114 16.55 -13.24 -7.78
N ALA A 115 17.28 -12.16 -7.48
CA ALA A 115 18.33 -11.63 -8.35
C ALA A 115 19.59 -12.52 -8.40
N LEU A 116 19.88 -13.30 -7.35
CA LEU A 116 20.99 -14.26 -7.33
C LEU A 116 20.76 -15.45 -8.27
N LEU A 117 19.51 -15.83 -8.51
CA LEU A 117 19.14 -17.00 -9.32
C LEU A 117 19.64 -16.91 -10.79
N PRO A 118 19.40 -15.81 -11.53
CA PRO A 118 19.97 -15.65 -12.88
C PRO A 118 21.50 -15.57 -12.84
N VAL A 119 22.10 -14.91 -11.85
CA VAL A 119 23.56 -14.83 -11.71
C VAL A 119 24.16 -16.23 -11.56
N LEU A 120 23.61 -17.06 -10.67
CA LEU A 120 23.99 -18.46 -10.50
C LEU A 120 23.82 -19.27 -11.78
N PHE A 121 22.73 -19.05 -12.52
CA PHE A 121 22.47 -19.74 -13.78
C PHE A 121 23.54 -19.46 -14.84
N PHE A 122 24.13 -18.26 -14.88
CA PHE A 122 25.23 -17.94 -15.80
C PHE A 122 26.61 -18.30 -15.24
N GLN A 123 26.80 -18.14 -13.93
CA GLN A 123 28.07 -18.37 -13.25
C GLN A 123 28.42 -19.86 -13.19
N PHE A 124 27.43 -20.73 -12.93
CA PHE A 124 27.66 -22.16 -12.79
C PHE A 124 28.15 -22.85 -14.08
N PRO A 125 27.53 -22.65 -15.26
CA PRO A 125 28.03 -23.20 -16.52
C PRO A 125 29.41 -22.66 -16.90
N ALA A 126 29.67 -21.39 -16.63
CA ALA A 126 30.97 -20.78 -16.91
C ALA A 126 32.09 -21.45 -16.09
N TYR A 127 31.86 -21.71 -14.79
CA TYR A 127 32.82 -22.45 -13.98
C TYR A 127 32.95 -23.91 -14.41
N LEU A 128 31.86 -24.58 -14.80
CA LEU A 128 31.94 -25.93 -15.33
C LEU A 128 32.79 -25.98 -16.61
N MET A 129 32.59 -25.04 -17.54
CA MET A 129 33.43 -24.95 -18.74
C MET A 129 34.90 -24.70 -18.41
N LEU A 130 35.19 -23.84 -17.44
CA LEU A 130 36.56 -23.53 -17.05
C LEU A 130 37.25 -24.73 -16.38
N LEU A 131 36.51 -25.53 -15.61
CA LEU A 131 37.06 -26.66 -14.85
C LEU A 131 37.11 -27.94 -15.69
N LEU A 132 36.05 -28.27 -16.44
CA LEU A 132 35.97 -29.46 -17.30
C LEU A 132 36.56 -29.24 -18.70
N GLY A 133 36.68 -28.00 -19.17
CA GLY A 133 37.26 -27.68 -20.47
C GLY A 133 38.58 -28.39 -20.76
N PRO A 134 39.62 -28.24 -19.92
CA PRO A 134 40.90 -28.92 -20.12
C PRO A 134 40.77 -30.45 -20.05
N PHE A 135 39.98 -31.00 -19.12
CA PHE A 135 39.76 -32.45 -19.02
C PHE A 135 39.10 -33.04 -20.26
N LEU A 136 38.10 -32.34 -20.83
CA LEU A 136 37.44 -32.77 -22.07
C LEU A 136 38.39 -32.70 -23.26
N GLN A 137 39.23 -31.67 -23.32
CA GLN A 137 40.26 -31.55 -24.37
C GLN A 137 41.29 -32.68 -24.30
N ASP A 138 41.76 -33.03 -23.10
CA ASP A 138 42.70 -34.12 -22.90
C ASP A 138 42.07 -35.50 -23.22
N LEU A 139 40.81 -35.72 -22.85
CA LEU A 139 40.08 -36.95 -23.19
C LEU A 139 39.87 -37.11 -24.71
N LEU A 140 39.47 -36.05 -25.39
CA LEU A 140 39.29 -36.06 -26.85
C LEU A 140 40.61 -36.37 -27.56
N ARG A 141 41.71 -35.78 -27.08
CA ARG A 141 43.05 -36.01 -27.65
C ARG A 141 43.58 -37.43 -27.43
N GLN A 142 43.08 -38.16 -26.44
CA GLN A 142 43.43 -39.56 -26.19
C GLN A 142 42.56 -40.56 -26.99
N LEU A 143 41.43 -40.09 -27.55
CA LEU A 143 40.50 -40.91 -28.34
C LEU A 143 40.77 -40.84 -29.85
N GLU A 144 41.47 -39.80 -30.32
CA GLU A 144 42.04 -39.68 -31.68
C GLU A 144 43.39 -40.40 -31.80
#